data_AF-A0A9E4RNJ0-F1
#
_entry.id   AF-A0A9E4RNJ0-F1
#
_cell.length_a   1.000
_cell.length_b   1.000
_cell.length_c   1.000
_cell.angle_alpha   90.00
_cell.angle_beta   90.00
_cell.angle_gamma   90.00
#
_symmetry.space_group_name_H-M   'P 1'
#
loop_
_entity.id
_entity.type
_entity.pdbx_description
1 polymer ?
#
loop_
_entity_poly.entity_id
_entity_poly.type
_entity_poly.pdbx_seq_one_letter_code
_entity_poly.pdbx_strand_id
1 'polypeptide(L)' 'MAAVDVVIPVLNEERALPACLDTLRGFLTTELAEHRWRIVVADNGSTDGTLAVAEASAKEHPGEVA' A
#
# COMPACT_ATOMS: atom_id res chain seq x y z
N MET A 1 15.03 -6.89 15.02
CA MET A 1 13.80 -6.73 14.22
C MET A 1 13.29 -5.31 14.39
N ALA A 2 13.10 -4.58 13.30
CA ALA A 2 12.51 -3.24 13.31
C ALA A 2 11.10 -3.27 12.72
N ALA A 3 10.33 -2.21 12.95
CA ALA A 3 9.07 -1.94 12.29
C ALA A 3 9.26 -0.79 11.30
N VAL A 4 8.77 -0.96 10.06
CA VAL A 4 8.89 0.03 8.98
C VAL A 4 7.50 0.36 8.44
N ASP A 5 7.13 1.64 8.45
CA ASP A 5 5.96 2.14 7.73
C ASP A 5 6.42 2.81 6.43
N VAL A 6 5.94 2.31 5.29
CA VAL A 6 6.19 2.87 3.96
C VAL A 6 4.97 3.69 3.55
N VAL A 7 5.06 5.02 3.73
CA VAL A 7 3.96 5.92 3.42
C VAL A 7 4.04 6.37 1.96
N ILE A 8 2.98 6.14 1.18
CA ILE A 8 2.87 6.58 -0.20
C ILE A 8 1.72 7.59 -0.37
N PRO A 9 2.00 8.85 -0.75
CA PRO A 9 0.95 9.79 -1.12
C PRO A 9 0.39 9.42 -2.50
N VAL A 10 -0.93 9.37 -2.64
CA VAL A 10 -1.60 8.97 -3.88
C VAL A 10 -2.66 10.00 -4.25
N LEU A 11 -2.74 10.35 -5.54
CA LEU A 11 -3.71 11.30 -6.06
C LEU A 11 -4.20 10.86 -7.45
N ASN A 12 -5.46 10.44 -7.55
CA ASN A 12 -6.13 10.04 -8.79
C ASN A 12 -5.42 8.91 -9.57
N GLU A 13 -5.06 7.83 -8.88
CA GLU A 13 -4.32 6.69 -9.41
C GLU A 13 -5.11 5.37 -9.32
N GLU A 14 -6.43 5.40 -9.48
CA GLU A 14 -7.32 4.21 -9.33
C GLU A 14 -6.87 3.00 -10.17
N ARG A 15 -6.19 3.24 -11.30
CA ARG A 15 -5.72 2.19 -12.23
C ARG A 15 -4.34 1.66 -11.92
N ALA A 16 -3.45 2.53 -11.43
CA ALA A 16 -2.05 2.19 -11.19
C ALA A 16 -1.83 1.64 -9.78
N LEU A 17 -2.62 2.10 -8.81
CA LEU A 17 -2.47 1.76 -7.40
C LEU A 17 -2.41 0.24 -7.13
N PRO A 18 -3.27 -0.62 -7.69
CA PRO A 18 -3.22 -2.07 -7.41
C PRO A 18 -1.87 -2.70 -7.79
N ALA A 19 -1.41 -2.47 -9.02
CA ALA A 19 -0.15 -3.03 -9.51
C ALA A 19 1.06 -2.48 -8.75
N CYS A 20 0.99 -1.21 -8.32
CA CYS A 20 2.02 -0.59 -7.49
C CYS A 20 2.11 -1.27 -6.11
N LEU A 21 0.96 -1.49 -5.45
CA LEU A 21 0.90 -2.16 -4.16
C LEU A 21 1.39 -3.61 -4.25
N ASP A 22 0.97 -4.36 -5.27
CA ASP A 22 1.42 -5.75 -5.47
C ASP A 22 2.94 -5.83 -5.64
N THR A 23 3.50 -4.94 -6.47
CA THR A 23 4.94 -4.87 -6.71
C THR A 23 5.70 -4.53 -5.43
N LEU A 24 5.24 -3.52 -4.69
CA LEU A 24 5.87 -3.08 -3.46
C LEU A 24 5.79 -4.16 -2.38
N ARG A 25 4.63 -4.82 -2.21
CA ARG A 25 4.47 -5.94 -1.28
C ARG A 25 5.41 -7.09 -1.61
N GLY A 26 5.54 -7.46 -2.88
CA GLY A 26 6.48 -8.51 -3.31
C GLY A 26 7.93 -8.17 -2.95
N PHE A 27 8.33 -6.92 -3.17
CA PHE A 27 9.65 -6.42 -2.77
C PHE A 27 9.85 -6.48 -1.26
N LEU A 28 8.93 -5.92 -0.47
CA LEU A 28 9.05 -5.87 1.00
C LEU A 28 9.02 -7.28 1.63
N THR A 29 8.23 -8.19 1.06
CA THR A 29 8.17 -9.59 1.49
C THR A 29 9.51 -10.30 1.29
N THR A 30 10.22 -9.98 0.20
CA THR A 30 11.49 -10.63 -0.16
C THR A 30 12.66 -9.99 0.55
N GLU A 31 12.78 -8.66 0.48
CA GLU A 31 13.97 -7.92 0.92
C GLU A 31 13.92 -7.56 2.41
N LEU A 32 12.73 -7.48 3.01
CA LEU A 32 12.52 -7.14 4.43
C LEU A 32 11.90 -8.30 5.22
N ALA A 33 12.12 -9.55 4.81
CA ALA A 33 11.53 -10.74 5.44
C ALA A 33 11.81 -10.85 6.96
N GLU A 34 12.92 -10.29 7.45
CA GLU A 34 13.30 -10.28 8.88
C GLU A 34 12.70 -9.11 9.68
N HIS A 35 11.95 -8.21 9.02
CA HIS A 35 11.38 -7.01 9.61
C HIS A 35 9.87 -7.00 9.45
N ARG A 36 9.19 -6.33 10.39
CA ARG A 36 7.77 -6.05 10.20
C ARG A 36 7.66 -4.80 9.34
N TRP A 37 6.84 -4.84 8.32
CA TRP A 37 6.56 -3.69 7.47
C TRP A 37 5.07 -3.52 7.25
N ARG A 38 4.69 -2.31 6.84
CA ARG A 38 3.35 -1.96 6.41
C ARG A 38 3.43 -0.84 5.38
N ILE A 39 2.60 -0.90 4.35
CA ILE A 39 2.39 0.16 3.38
C ILE A 39 1.21 1.01 3.87
N VAL A 40 1.39 2.32 3.91
CA VAL A 40 0.35 3.27 4.30
C VAL A 40 0.01 4.12 3.08
N VAL A 41 -1.22 3.98 2.57
CA VAL A 41 -1.72 4.78 1.45
C VAL A 41 -2.30 6.09 1.99
N ALA A 42 -1.62 7.19 1.71
CA ALA A 42 -2.10 8.53 2.06
C ALA A 42 -2.83 9.14 0.85
N ASP A 43 -4.15 9.01 0.80
CA ASP A 43 -4.95 9.70 -0.22
C ASP A 43 -4.81 11.22 -0.07
N ASN A 44 -4.38 11.88 -1.14
CA ASN A 44 -4.09 13.31 -1.17
C ASN A 44 -5.26 14.13 -1.76
N GLY A 45 -6.49 13.69 -1.51
CA GLY A 45 -7.70 14.33 -2.01
C GLY A 45 -8.07 13.88 -3.42
N SER A 46 -8.04 12.57 -3.67
CA SER A 46 -8.48 12.03 -4.95
C SER A 46 -9.98 12.28 -5.18
N THR A 47 -10.35 12.49 -6.43
CA THR A 47 -11.73 12.71 -6.88
C THR A 47 -12.27 11.56 -7.73
N ASP A 48 -11.47 10.52 -7.91
CA ASP A 48 -11.80 9.28 -8.63
C ASP A 48 -11.95 8.09 -7.66
N GLY A 49 -11.89 6.85 -8.16
CA GLY A 49 -12.01 5.64 -7.37
C GLY A 49 -10.80 5.28 -6.50
N THR A 50 -9.75 6.09 -6.44
CA THR A 50 -8.48 5.76 -5.75
C THR A 50 -8.67 5.31 -4.32
N LEU A 51 -9.50 6.02 -3.53
CA LEU A 51 -9.75 5.67 -2.13
C LEU A 51 -10.41 4.30 -2.00
N ALA A 52 -11.41 4.00 -2.84
CA ALA A 52 -12.10 2.72 -2.81
C ALA A 52 -11.15 1.56 -3.17
N VAL A 53 -10.22 1.80 -4.10
CA VAL A 53 -9.17 0.84 -4.46
C VAL A 53 -8.20 0.61 -3.30
N ALA A 54 -7.75 1.68 -2.62
CA ALA A 54 -6.89 1.58 -1.44
C ALA A 54 -7.56 0.78 -0.31
N GLU A 55 -8.82 1.09 0.00
CA GLU A 55 -9.60 0.37 1.02
C GLU A 55 -9.84 -1.11 0.68
N ALA A 56 -10.04 -1.43 -0.61
CA ALA A 56 -10.15 -2.81 -1.06
C ALA A 56 -8.84 -3.57 -0.81
N SER A 57 -7.69 -2.97 -1.15
CA SER A 57 -6.38 -3.57 -0.91
C SER A 57 -6.09 -3.77 0.58
N ALA A 58 -6.44 -2.81 1.44
CA ALA A 58 -6.30 -2.95 2.89
C ALA A 58 -7.15 -4.12 3.46
N LYS A 59 -8.32 -4.38 2.88
CA LYS A 59 -9.16 -5.54 3.25
C LYS A 59 -8.57 -6.87 2.75
N GLU A 60 -7.95 -6.87 1.58
CA GLU A 60 -7.34 -8.06 0.98
C GLU A 60 -6.02 -8.44 1.68
N HIS A 61 -5.26 -7.44 2.16
CA HIS A 61 -3.95 -7.62 2.78
C HIS A 61 -3.88 -6.99 4.18
N PRO A 62 -4.67 -7.51 5.13
CA PRO A 62 -4.79 -6.91 6.46
C PRO A 62 -3.44 -6.93 7.19
N GLY A 63 -3.01 -5.75 7.65
CA GLY A 63 -1.76 -5.57 8.40
C GLY A 63 -0.53 -5.31 7.52
N GLU A 64 -0.63 -5.54 6.21
CA GLU A 64 0.40 -5.20 5.22
C GLU A 64 0.07 -3.90 4.49
N VAL A 65 -1.21 -3.62 4.23
CA VAL A 65 -1.70 -2.38 3.63
C VAL A 65 -2.68 -1.70 4.58
N ALA A 66 -2.55 -0.39 4.74
CA ALA A 66 -3.41 0.46 5.57
C ALA A 66 -3.70 1.81 4.92
#